data_AF-A0A2U9SR02-F1
#
_entry.id   AF-A0A2U9SR02-F1
#
_cell.length_a   1.000
_cell.length_b   1.000
_cell.length_c   1.000
_cell.angle_alpha   90.00
_cell.angle_beta   90.00
_cell.angle_gamma   90.00
#
_symmetry.space_group_name_H-M   'P 1'
#
loop_
_entity.id
_entity.type
_entity.pdbx_description
1 polymer ?
#
loop_
_entity_poly.entity_id
_entity_poly.type
_entity_poly.pdbx_seq_one_letter_code
_entity_poly.pdbx_strand_id
1 'polypeptide(L)'
;MTNLAPLTWQDCVQPDWQVSPRVRALITTRDGGVSEGPYGRWQDGAALAGGMNLGLHTGDDPAHVAGNRARLLALAGQPSAAWLEQVHGAQIVRADEVIAAAPAAAAPVRADASVTDRTGAVCVVMVADCLPVLLCDAQGRAVGAAHAGWRGLAAGIVEQTAARVAALAGGATDTLHAYLGPAIGPRAFEVGADVRDAFLDTAPQSEHDETRRAFVAIDGTPGKFLADLYVLARLRLARAGVEHISGGTACTVTERARFYSYRRDRVTGRMAAAIWLAD
;
A
#
# COMPACT_ATOMS: atom_id res chain seq x y z
N MET A 1 -10.69 -11.88 28.22
CA MET A 1 -10.87 -11.02 27.04
C MET A 1 -10.40 -9.64 27.42
N THR A 2 -9.20 -9.24 26.97
CA THR A 2 -8.69 -7.89 27.19
C THR A 2 -9.61 -6.91 26.46
N ASN A 3 -10.19 -5.98 27.22
CA ASN A 3 -11.14 -4.97 26.74
C ASN A 3 -10.36 -3.89 25.96
N LEU A 4 -9.81 -4.27 24.81
CA LEU A 4 -9.00 -3.38 23.96
C LEU A 4 -9.94 -2.45 23.19
N ALA A 5 -9.67 -1.14 23.30
CA ALA A 5 -10.42 -0.09 22.61
C ALA A 5 -10.59 -0.40 21.11
N PRO A 6 -11.72 -0.02 20.50
CA PRO A 6 -11.92 -0.19 19.06
C PRO A 6 -10.88 0.61 18.28
N LEU A 7 -10.52 0.12 17.09
CA LEU A 7 -9.70 0.87 16.15
C LEU A 7 -10.45 2.14 15.71
N THR A 8 -9.76 3.27 15.66
CA THR A 8 -10.32 4.56 15.27
C THR A 8 -9.57 5.16 14.08
N TRP A 9 -10.15 6.21 13.49
CA TRP A 9 -9.51 7.00 12.43
C TRP A 9 -8.22 7.71 12.89
N GLN A 10 -8.03 7.92 14.19
CA GLN A 10 -6.81 8.52 14.75
C GLN A 10 -5.63 7.53 14.77
N ASP A 11 -5.93 6.23 14.80
CA ASP A 11 -4.92 5.17 14.73
C ASP A 11 -4.44 4.91 13.31
N CYS A 12 -5.00 5.61 12.31
CA CYS A 12 -4.73 5.41 10.90
C CYS A 12 -4.16 6.67 10.24
N VAL A 13 -3.37 6.47 9.18
CA VAL A 13 -3.04 7.54 8.24
C VAL A 13 -4.22 7.72 7.30
N GLN A 14 -4.63 8.97 7.10
CA GLN A 14 -5.71 9.33 6.18
C GLN A 14 -5.11 10.08 5.00
N PRO A 15 -5.50 9.76 3.76
CA PRO A 15 -5.08 10.54 2.61
C PRO A 15 -5.50 12.01 2.72
N ASP A 16 -4.55 12.91 2.51
CA ASP A 16 -4.69 14.36 2.59
C ASP A 16 -5.12 14.98 1.26
N TRP A 17 -6.01 14.30 0.54
CA TRP A 17 -6.52 14.72 -0.75
C TRP A 17 -7.90 15.36 -0.65
N GLN A 18 -8.28 16.14 -1.67
CA GLN A 18 -9.61 16.74 -1.79
C GLN A 18 -10.34 16.02 -2.92
N VAL A 19 -11.11 15.00 -2.57
CA VAL A 19 -11.88 14.15 -3.51
C VAL A 19 -13.33 14.04 -3.05
N SER A 20 -14.19 13.46 -3.90
CA SER A 20 -15.58 13.16 -3.54
C SER A 20 -15.69 12.47 -2.17
N PRO A 21 -16.63 12.88 -1.30
CA PRO A 21 -16.83 12.27 0.03
C PRO A 21 -17.28 10.81 -0.06
N ARG A 22 -17.70 10.34 -1.25
CA ARG A 22 -17.95 8.93 -1.53
C ARG A 22 -16.68 8.09 -1.47
N VAL A 23 -15.50 8.68 -1.73
CA VAL A 23 -14.23 7.97 -1.62
C VAL A 23 -13.80 7.96 -0.16
N ARG A 24 -13.69 6.77 0.41
CA ARG A 24 -13.18 6.55 1.76
C ARG A 24 -11.88 5.76 1.66
N ALA A 25 -10.87 6.18 2.40
CA ALA A 25 -9.56 5.57 2.38
C ALA A 25 -8.85 5.73 3.72
N LEU A 26 -8.06 4.72 4.09
CA LEU A 26 -7.19 4.75 5.26
C LEU A 26 -5.97 3.86 5.04
N ILE A 27 -4.92 4.10 5.81
CA ILE A 27 -3.80 3.19 5.95
C ILE A 27 -3.59 2.92 7.44
N THR A 28 -3.63 1.65 7.83
CA THR A 28 -3.44 1.29 9.24
C THR A 28 -2.01 1.59 9.68
N THR A 29 -1.84 1.98 10.94
CA THR A 29 -0.53 1.96 11.58
C THR A 29 -0.28 0.57 12.18
N ARG A 30 0.80 0.43 12.97
CA ARG A 30 1.02 -0.77 13.78
C ARG A 30 0.15 -0.82 15.03
N ASP A 31 -0.56 0.24 15.39
CA ASP A 31 -1.35 0.34 16.62
C ASP A 31 -2.83 0.00 16.40
N GLY A 32 -3.56 -0.26 17.49
CA GLY A 32 -5.02 -0.46 17.48
C GLY A 32 -5.50 -1.91 17.30
N GLY A 33 -4.57 -2.87 17.33
CA GLY A 33 -4.88 -4.29 17.17
C GLY A 33 -4.77 -5.10 18.46
N VAL A 34 -4.54 -6.40 18.31
CA VAL A 34 -4.45 -7.37 19.41
C VAL A 34 -3.17 -8.22 19.37
N SER A 35 -2.36 -8.09 18.33
CA SER A 35 -1.14 -8.88 18.16
C SER A 35 -0.07 -8.51 19.18
N GLU A 36 0.85 -9.44 19.43
CA GLU A 36 1.88 -9.34 20.48
C GLU A 36 3.29 -9.58 19.92
N GLY A 37 4.30 -9.44 20.78
CA GLY A 37 5.70 -9.70 20.43
C GLY A 37 6.18 -8.86 19.23
N PRO A 38 6.80 -9.45 18.19
CA PRO A 38 7.30 -8.69 17.04
C PRO A 38 6.19 -8.04 16.19
N TYR A 39 4.93 -8.44 16.44
CA TYR A 39 3.72 -7.92 15.81
C TYR A 39 2.97 -6.94 16.72
N GLY A 40 3.55 -6.56 17.85
CA GLY A 40 2.98 -5.63 18.80
C GLY A 40 3.12 -4.16 18.39
N ARG A 41 2.67 -3.27 19.28
CA ARG A 41 2.95 -1.82 19.24
C ARG A 41 4.41 -1.54 19.58
N TRP A 42 4.86 -0.30 19.39
CA TRP A 42 6.20 0.11 19.77
C TRP A 42 6.23 1.44 20.52
N GLN A 43 6.78 1.42 21.72
CA GLN A 43 6.90 2.59 22.57
C GLN A 43 8.17 2.46 23.43
N ASP A 44 8.88 3.57 23.62
CA ASP A 44 10.03 3.70 24.54
C ASP A 44 11.09 2.59 24.39
N GLY A 45 11.37 2.18 23.16
CA GLY A 45 12.40 1.18 22.85
C GLY A 45 11.97 -0.28 23.02
N ALA A 46 10.70 -0.54 23.31
CA ALA A 46 10.17 -1.88 23.54
C ALA A 46 8.93 -2.17 22.68
N ALA A 47 8.72 -3.46 22.38
CA ALA A 47 7.48 -3.96 21.81
C ALA A 47 6.45 -4.17 22.91
N LEU A 48 5.21 -3.73 22.67
CA LEU A 48 4.08 -3.88 23.58
C LEU A 48 2.93 -4.65 22.90
N ALA A 49 2.07 -5.29 23.66
CA ALA A 49 0.86 -5.91 23.12
C ALA A 49 -0.09 -4.87 22.47
N GLY A 50 -0.98 -5.35 21.60
CA GLY A 50 -2.03 -4.55 20.95
C GLY A 50 -1.67 -4.06 19.54
N GLY A 51 -0.82 -4.79 18.83
CA GLY A 51 -0.41 -4.43 17.48
C GLY A 51 -1.40 -4.88 16.40
N MET A 52 -1.46 -4.12 15.31
CA MET A 52 -2.42 -4.26 14.21
C MET A 52 -1.81 -5.00 13.01
N ASN A 53 -1.33 -6.23 13.24
CA ASN A 53 -0.84 -7.06 12.13
C ASN A 53 -2.00 -7.65 11.33
N LEU A 54 -1.97 -7.45 10.01
CA LEU A 54 -3.02 -7.92 9.08
C LEU A 54 -2.56 -9.05 8.15
N GLY A 55 -1.28 -9.45 8.21
CA GLY A 55 -0.70 -10.48 7.37
C GLY A 55 -0.83 -11.89 7.97
N LEU A 56 -1.48 -12.81 7.25
CA LEU A 56 -1.65 -14.21 7.68
C LEU A 56 -0.37 -15.05 7.57
N HIS A 57 0.59 -14.61 6.76
CA HIS A 57 1.84 -15.34 6.49
C HIS A 57 3.06 -14.68 7.13
N THR A 58 2.87 -13.94 8.22
CA THR A 58 3.98 -13.30 8.96
C THR A 58 4.54 -14.18 10.08
N GLY A 59 3.83 -15.24 10.46
CA GLY A 59 4.15 -16.07 11.64
C GLY A 59 3.50 -15.58 12.95
N ASP A 60 2.48 -14.73 12.86
CA ASP A 60 1.65 -14.29 14.00
C ASP A 60 0.53 -15.31 14.26
N ASP A 61 -0.13 -15.21 15.41
CA ASP A 61 -1.31 -16.00 15.74
C ASP A 61 -2.45 -15.69 14.73
N PRO A 62 -2.95 -16.69 13.96
CA PRO A 62 -4.05 -16.48 13.02
C PRO A 62 -5.31 -15.86 13.65
N ALA A 63 -5.59 -16.13 14.94
CA ALA A 63 -6.71 -15.54 15.65
C ALA A 63 -6.51 -14.04 15.91
N HIS A 64 -5.27 -13.61 16.22
CA HIS A 64 -4.95 -12.18 16.33
C HIS A 64 -5.11 -11.47 14.99
N VAL A 65 -4.59 -12.06 13.90
CA VAL A 65 -4.72 -11.49 12.57
C VAL A 65 -6.19 -11.41 12.13
N ALA A 66 -6.99 -12.44 12.40
CA ALA A 66 -8.43 -12.42 12.13
C ALA A 66 -9.14 -11.31 12.93
N GLY A 67 -8.81 -11.15 14.22
CA GLY A 67 -9.33 -10.07 15.07
C GLY A 67 -8.95 -8.68 14.56
N ASN A 68 -7.72 -8.49 14.09
CA ASN A 68 -7.24 -7.24 13.50
C ASN A 68 -7.96 -6.92 12.18
N ARG A 69 -8.16 -7.92 11.31
CA ARG A 69 -8.94 -7.74 10.07
C ARG A 69 -10.39 -7.35 10.38
N ALA A 70 -11.01 -7.98 11.37
CA ALA A 70 -12.36 -7.62 11.82
C ALA A 70 -12.42 -6.18 12.36
N ARG A 71 -11.40 -5.73 13.10
CA ARG A 71 -11.28 -4.34 13.58
C ARG A 71 -11.20 -3.33 12.43
N LEU A 72 -10.40 -3.61 11.40
CA LEU A 72 -10.32 -2.77 10.21
C LEU A 72 -11.67 -2.68 9.48
N LEU A 73 -12.32 -3.82 9.26
CA LEU A 73 -13.62 -3.89 8.58
C LEU A 73 -14.73 -3.17 9.37
N ALA A 74 -14.72 -3.29 10.70
CA ALA A 74 -15.62 -2.54 11.57
C ALA A 74 -15.42 -1.02 11.45
N LEU A 75 -14.16 -0.53 11.41
CA LEU A 75 -13.87 0.89 11.20
C LEU A 75 -14.30 1.37 9.80
N ALA A 76 -14.12 0.52 8.78
CA ALA A 76 -14.55 0.81 7.42
C ALA A 76 -16.09 0.79 7.26
N GLY A 77 -16.82 0.17 8.20
CA GLY A 77 -18.24 -0.09 8.08
C GLY A 77 -18.58 -1.07 6.94
N GLN A 78 -17.66 -1.99 6.63
CA GLN A 78 -17.79 -2.94 5.51
C GLN A 78 -17.66 -4.38 6.01
N PRO A 79 -18.42 -5.33 5.43
CA PRO A 79 -18.40 -6.72 5.88
C PRO A 79 -17.18 -7.51 5.40
N SER A 80 -16.51 -7.05 4.35
CA SER A 80 -15.44 -7.77 3.67
C SER A 80 -14.50 -6.85 2.89
N ALA A 81 -13.35 -7.39 2.50
CA ALA A 81 -12.36 -6.72 1.66
C ALA A 81 -11.69 -7.71 0.71
N ALA A 82 -11.18 -7.22 -0.40
CA ALA A 82 -10.46 -8.01 -1.40
C ALA A 82 -9.02 -8.31 -0.96
N TRP A 83 -8.85 -9.26 -0.04
CA TRP A 83 -7.53 -9.72 0.40
C TRP A 83 -6.84 -10.53 -0.71
N LEU A 84 -5.65 -10.10 -1.13
CA LEU A 84 -4.88 -10.71 -2.21
C LEU A 84 -3.70 -11.52 -1.68
N GLU A 85 -3.30 -12.55 -2.44
CA GLU A 85 -1.95 -13.12 -2.36
C GLU A 85 -1.01 -12.24 -3.20
N GLN A 86 -0.39 -11.27 -2.54
CA GLN A 86 0.56 -10.35 -3.17
C GLN A 86 1.87 -11.05 -3.51
N VAL A 87 2.25 -11.03 -4.79
CA VAL A 87 3.40 -11.78 -5.33
C VAL A 87 4.47 -10.86 -5.93
N HIS A 88 4.37 -9.55 -5.70
CA HIS A 88 5.25 -8.52 -6.25
C HIS A 88 5.25 -8.47 -7.79
N GLY A 89 4.11 -8.82 -8.40
CA GLY A 89 3.86 -8.74 -9.83
C GLY A 89 3.11 -7.46 -10.23
N ALA A 90 2.51 -7.51 -11.43
CA ALA A 90 1.72 -6.42 -12.00
C ALA A 90 0.25 -6.81 -12.26
N GLN A 91 -0.23 -7.90 -11.66
CA GLN A 91 -1.59 -8.40 -11.91
C GLN A 91 -2.62 -7.59 -11.11
N ILE A 92 -3.73 -7.25 -11.79
CA ILE A 92 -4.82 -6.41 -11.27
C ILE A 92 -6.13 -7.18 -11.38
N VAL A 93 -6.95 -7.14 -10.33
CA VAL A 93 -8.25 -7.83 -10.27
C VAL A 93 -9.38 -6.88 -9.86
N ARG A 94 -10.63 -7.32 -10.01
CA ARG A 94 -11.79 -6.58 -9.48
C ARG A 94 -12.05 -6.96 -8.03
N ALA A 95 -12.15 -5.96 -7.14
CA ALA A 95 -12.32 -6.21 -5.71
C ALA A 95 -13.67 -6.89 -5.40
N ASP A 96 -14.75 -6.47 -6.07
CA ASP A 96 -16.08 -7.05 -5.95
C ASP A 96 -16.12 -8.53 -6.36
N GLU A 97 -15.39 -8.92 -7.41
CA GLU A 97 -15.28 -10.32 -7.84
C GLU A 97 -14.50 -11.17 -6.83
N VAL A 98 -13.38 -10.64 -6.31
CA VAL A 98 -12.59 -11.30 -5.26
C VAL A 98 -13.43 -11.53 -4.01
N ILE A 99 -14.18 -10.51 -3.59
CA ILE A 99 -15.05 -10.58 -2.40
C ILE A 99 -16.16 -11.62 -2.60
N ALA A 100 -16.82 -11.63 -3.76
CA ALA A 100 -17.89 -12.57 -4.05
C ALA A 100 -17.39 -14.03 -4.08
N ALA A 101 -16.17 -14.27 -4.56
CA ALA A 101 -15.58 -15.61 -4.65
C ALA A 101 -15.02 -16.14 -3.33
N ALA A 102 -14.68 -15.25 -2.37
CA ALA A 102 -13.92 -15.60 -1.17
C ALA A 102 -14.50 -16.77 -0.33
N PRO A 103 -15.83 -16.89 -0.11
CA PRO A 103 -16.37 -18.01 0.68
C PRO A 103 -16.15 -19.39 0.06
N ALA A 104 -15.99 -19.47 -1.27
CA ALA A 104 -15.83 -20.72 -2.02
C ALA A 104 -14.39 -20.93 -2.52
N ALA A 105 -13.49 -19.96 -2.31
CA ALA A 105 -12.14 -20.01 -2.83
C ALA A 105 -11.25 -20.96 -2.01
N ALA A 106 -10.56 -21.86 -2.69
CA ALA A 106 -9.58 -22.75 -2.06
C ALA A 106 -8.29 -22.02 -1.64
N ALA A 107 -7.97 -20.91 -2.30
CA ALA A 107 -6.81 -20.07 -2.02
C ALA A 107 -7.11 -18.60 -2.36
N PRO A 108 -6.39 -17.63 -1.76
CA PRO A 108 -6.54 -16.22 -2.13
C PRO A 108 -6.14 -15.96 -3.59
N VAL A 109 -6.71 -14.90 -4.17
CA VAL A 109 -6.41 -14.52 -5.56
C VAL A 109 -5.01 -13.91 -5.63
N ARG A 110 -4.15 -14.44 -6.52
CA ARG A 110 -2.80 -13.95 -6.78
C ARG A 110 -2.84 -12.67 -7.61
N ALA A 111 -2.60 -11.53 -6.97
CA ALA A 111 -2.56 -10.22 -7.59
C ALA A 111 -1.89 -9.21 -6.66
N ASP A 112 -1.45 -8.08 -7.22
CA ASP A 112 -0.81 -6.99 -6.48
C ASP A 112 -1.61 -5.69 -6.54
N ALA A 113 -2.73 -5.65 -7.25
CA ALA A 113 -3.69 -4.57 -7.14
C ALA A 113 -5.13 -5.05 -7.29
N SER A 114 -6.04 -4.26 -6.76
CA SER A 114 -7.47 -4.40 -7.04
C SER A 114 -8.11 -3.05 -7.34
N VAL A 115 -9.16 -3.09 -8.16
CA VAL A 115 -9.96 -1.92 -8.54
C VAL A 115 -11.45 -2.23 -8.39
N THR A 116 -12.29 -1.20 -8.27
CA THR A 116 -13.75 -1.36 -8.33
C THR A 116 -14.46 -0.04 -8.59
N ASP A 117 -15.66 -0.14 -9.14
CA ASP A 117 -16.70 0.89 -9.28
C ASP A 117 -17.96 0.54 -8.46
N ARG A 118 -17.87 -0.47 -7.58
CA ARG A 118 -18.99 -0.93 -6.75
C ARG A 118 -18.88 -0.36 -5.34
N THR A 119 -19.96 0.26 -4.85
CA THR A 119 -20.06 0.66 -3.42
C THR A 119 -19.80 -0.54 -2.51
N GLY A 120 -19.04 -0.32 -1.45
CA GLY A 120 -18.80 -1.29 -0.38
C GLY A 120 -17.73 -2.35 -0.68
N ALA A 121 -17.28 -2.47 -1.92
CA ALA A 121 -16.14 -3.31 -2.25
C ALA A 121 -14.83 -2.64 -1.81
N VAL A 122 -14.20 -3.17 -0.77
CA VAL A 122 -12.94 -2.63 -0.24
C VAL A 122 -11.74 -3.19 -0.99
N CYS A 123 -11.04 -2.33 -1.74
CA CYS A 123 -9.72 -2.61 -2.27
C CYS A 123 -8.70 -2.52 -1.13
N VAL A 124 -7.88 -3.56 -0.93
CA VAL A 124 -6.87 -3.58 0.13
C VAL A 124 -5.54 -4.13 -0.37
N VAL A 125 -4.44 -3.49 0.04
CA VAL A 125 -3.08 -4.00 -0.14
C VAL A 125 -2.32 -3.93 1.18
N MET A 126 -1.52 -4.95 1.46
CA MET A 126 -0.74 -5.08 2.69
C MET A 126 0.73 -4.72 2.46
N VAL A 127 1.33 -3.98 3.39
CA VAL A 127 2.71 -3.49 3.26
C VAL A 127 3.48 -3.55 4.56
N ALA A 128 4.80 -3.71 4.44
CA ALA A 128 5.80 -3.36 5.44
C ALA A 128 7.08 -3.05 4.67
N ASP A 129 7.16 -1.82 4.15
CA ASP A 129 8.20 -1.19 3.30
C ASP A 129 7.81 -0.97 1.84
N CYS A 130 7.15 -1.93 1.18
CA CYS A 130 6.64 -1.69 -0.17
C CYS A 130 5.66 -0.51 -0.20
N LEU A 131 5.57 0.20 -1.32
CA LEU A 131 4.74 1.39 -1.44
C LEU A 131 3.28 1.01 -1.71
N PRO A 132 2.32 1.32 -0.82
CA PRO A 132 0.91 1.27 -1.18
C PRO A 132 0.53 2.54 -1.96
N VAL A 133 -0.13 2.37 -3.10
CA VAL A 133 -0.70 3.47 -3.90
C VAL A 133 -2.21 3.32 -3.94
N LEU A 134 -2.92 4.33 -3.45
CA LEU A 134 -4.38 4.42 -3.55
C LEU A 134 -4.75 5.37 -4.68
N LEU A 135 -5.70 4.97 -5.52
CA LEU A 135 -6.15 5.69 -6.70
C LEU A 135 -7.66 5.87 -6.67
N CYS A 136 -8.15 7.04 -7.03
CA CYS A 136 -9.58 7.27 -7.23
C CYS A 136 -9.85 8.28 -8.33
N ASP A 137 -11.03 8.17 -8.93
CA ASP A 137 -11.62 9.24 -9.72
C ASP A 137 -12.13 10.36 -8.82
N ALA A 138 -11.90 11.62 -9.20
CA ALA A 138 -12.27 12.79 -8.41
C ALA A 138 -13.76 12.84 -8.03
N GLN A 139 -14.65 12.35 -8.92
CA GLN A 139 -16.10 12.30 -8.68
C GLN A 139 -16.54 11.09 -7.84
N GLY A 140 -15.62 10.19 -7.49
CA GLY A 140 -15.91 9.00 -6.67
C GLY A 140 -16.68 7.94 -7.45
N ARG A 141 -16.37 7.74 -8.74
CA ARG A 141 -16.98 6.71 -9.58
C ARG A 141 -16.24 5.37 -9.52
N ALA A 142 -14.93 5.40 -9.33
CA ALA A 142 -14.10 4.20 -9.22
C ALA A 142 -12.89 4.45 -8.31
N VAL A 143 -12.38 3.37 -7.72
CA VAL A 143 -11.21 3.36 -6.83
C VAL A 143 -10.31 2.16 -7.11
N GLY A 144 -9.07 2.22 -6.63
CA GLY A 144 -8.15 1.09 -6.66
C GLY A 144 -7.01 1.21 -5.66
N ALA A 145 -6.45 0.08 -5.26
CA ALA A 145 -5.28 -0.02 -4.39
C ALA A 145 -4.23 -0.90 -5.04
N ALA A 146 -2.98 -0.43 -5.09
CA ALA A 146 -1.85 -1.13 -5.68
C ALA A 146 -0.69 -1.31 -4.68
N HIS A 147 -0.14 -2.52 -4.65
CA HIS A 147 1.07 -2.88 -3.93
C HIS A 147 2.29 -2.69 -4.85
N ALA A 148 2.96 -1.56 -4.70
CA ALA A 148 4.11 -1.18 -5.49
C ALA A 148 5.42 -1.46 -4.74
N GLY A 149 5.74 -2.74 -4.53
CA GLY A 149 7.14 -3.13 -4.30
C GLY A 149 7.98 -2.82 -5.54
N TRP A 150 9.32 -2.73 -5.41
CA TRP A 150 10.17 -2.29 -6.53
C TRP A 150 9.97 -3.08 -7.83
N ARG A 151 9.71 -4.40 -7.74
CA ARG A 151 9.43 -5.26 -8.90
C ARG A 151 8.11 -4.90 -9.58
N GLY A 152 7.03 -4.81 -8.81
CA GLY A 152 5.71 -4.43 -9.34
C GLY A 152 5.71 -3.01 -9.90
N LEU A 153 6.41 -2.09 -9.23
CA LEU A 153 6.56 -0.71 -9.68
C LEU A 153 7.33 -0.61 -11.00
N ALA A 154 8.46 -1.32 -11.14
CA ALA A 154 9.20 -1.40 -12.40
C ALA A 154 8.39 -2.08 -13.52
N ALA A 155 7.55 -3.07 -13.16
CA ALA A 155 6.64 -3.75 -14.07
C ALA A 155 5.37 -2.94 -14.43
N GLY A 156 5.21 -1.73 -13.87
CA GLY A 156 4.15 -0.79 -14.24
C GLY A 156 2.81 -0.99 -13.53
N ILE A 157 2.79 -1.59 -12.32
CA ILE A 157 1.54 -1.84 -11.58
C ILE A 157 0.74 -0.54 -11.31
N VAL A 158 1.41 0.60 -11.11
CA VAL A 158 0.74 1.85 -10.75
C VAL A 158 0.05 2.49 -11.96
N GLU A 159 0.68 2.49 -13.12
CA GLU A 159 0.10 3.01 -14.37
C GLU A 159 -1.04 2.12 -14.86
N GLN A 160 -0.86 0.80 -14.77
CA GLN A 160 -1.89 -0.15 -15.15
C GLN A 160 -3.12 -0.04 -14.22
N THR A 161 -2.90 0.16 -12.92
CA THR A 161 -4.00 0.41 -11.97
C THR A 161 -4.69 1.74 -12.26
N ALA A 162 -3.94 2.82 -12.52
CA ALA A 162 -4.51 4.11 -12.87
C ALA A 162 -5.38 4.03 -14.13
N ALA A 163 -4.87 3.42 -15.22
CA ALA A 163 -5.63 3.22 -16.44
C ALA A 163 -6.91 2.42 -16.20
N ARG A 164 -6.87 1.40 -15.34
CA ARG A 164 -8.05 0.59 -15.01
C ARG A 164 -9.08 1.37 -14.20
N VAL A 165 -8.66 2.19 -13.23
CA VAL A 165 -9.56 3.06 -12.46
C VAL A 165 -10.23 4.09 -13.39
N ALA A 166 -9.46 4.75 -14.25
CA ALA A 166 -10.01 5.69 -15.24
C ALA A 166 -11.05 5.02 -16.16
N ALA A 167 -10.73 3.83 -16.67
CA ALA A 167 -11.64 3.06 -17.51
C ALA A 167 -12.95 2.69 -16.80
N LEU A 168 -12.89 2.33 -15.51
CA LEU A 168 -14.09 2.05 -14.71
C LEU A 168 -14.91 3.29 -14.40
N ALA A 169 -14.24 4.43 -14.17
CA ALA A 169 -14.92 5.71 -13.99
C ALA A 169 -15.56 6.25 -15.29
N GLY A 170 -15.20 5.71 -16.45
CA GLY A 170 -15.54 6.27 -17.76
C GLY A 170 -14.87 7.64 -17.99
N GLY A 171 -13.65 7.81 -17.47
CA GLY A 171 -12.89 9.06 -17.50
C GLY A 171 -11.47 8.88 -18.05
N ALA A 172 -10.69 9.95 -17.95
CA ALA A 172 -9.28 9.98 -18.27
C ALA A 172 -8.41 9.91 -17.00
N THR A 173 -7.12 9.69 -17.16
CA THR A 173 -6.18 9.55 -16.03
C THR A 173 -5.84 10.88 -15.36
N ASP A 174 -6.01 12.00 -16.06
CA ASP A 174 -5.81 13.38 -15.55
C ASP A 174 -6.80 13.75 -14.44
N THR A 175 -8.01 13.18 -14.44
CA THR A 175 -9.00 13.37 -13.38
C THR A 175 -8.78 12.47 -12.16
N LEU A 176 -7.74 11.64 -12.16
CA LEU A 176 -7.45 10.75 -11.04
C LEU A 176 -6.64 11.44 -9.96
N HIS A 177 -6.91 11.05 -8.71
CA HIS A 177 -6.09 11.35 -7.57
C HIS A 177 -5.35 10.08 -7.13
N ALA A 178 -4.05 10.23 -6.89
CA ALA A 178 -3.20 9.19 -6.33
C ALA A 178 -2.66 9.63 -4.96
N TYR A 179 -2.73 8.73 -3.99
CA TYR A 179 -2.12 8.90 -2.68
C TYR A 179 -1.01 7.86 -2.49
N LEU A 180 0.20 8.36 -2.24
CA LEU A 180 1.37 7.54 -1.93
C LEU A 180 1.43 7.32 -0.41
N GLY A 181 1.11 6.11 0.05
CA GLY A 181 1.10 5.80 1.47
C GLY A 181 2.49 5.52 2.05
N PRO A 182 2.58 5.25 3.37
CA PRO A 182 3.86 4.95 4.04
C PRO A 182 4.60 3.77 3.42
N ALA A 183 5.84 4.02 2.99
CA ALA A 183 6.78 3.07 2.42
C ALA A 183 8.17 3.24 3.05
N ILE A 184 9.13 2.40 2.66
CA ILE A 184 10.53 2.63 3.02
C ILE A 184 11.05 3.89 2.31
N GLY A 185 11.57 4.83 3.11
CA GLY A 185 12.03 6.12 2.60
C GLY A 185 13.41 6.07 1.93
N PRO A 186 13.78 7.13 1.18
CA PRO A 186 14.99 7.17 0.37
C PRO A 186 16.27 7.07 1.18
N ARG A 187 16.26 7.45 2.46
CA ARG A 187 17.45 7.35 3.34
C ARG A 187 17.68 5.95 3.91
N ALA A 188 16.77 4.99 3.66
CA ALA A 188 16.82 3.66 4.24
C ALA A 188 16.77 2.52 3.20
N PHE A 189 16.34 2.80 1.97
CA PHE A 189 16.15 1.79 0.96
C PHE A 189 17.43 1.54 0.13
N GLU A 190 18.40 0.87 0.75
CA GLU A 190 19.57 0.39 0.02
C GLU A 190 19.19 -0.75 -0.96
N VAL A 191 19.61 -0.62 -2.22
CA VAL A 191 19.43 -1.58 -3.31
C VAL A 191 20.71 -1.77 -4.13
N GLY A 192 20.75 -2.81 -4.97
CA GLY A 192 21.82 -3.02 -5.95
C GLY A 192 21.55 -2.31 -7.28
N ALA A 193 22.53 -2.38 -8.18
CA ALA A 193 22.40 -1.89 -9.55
C ALA A 193 21.28 -2.59 -10.33
N ASP A 194 20.98 -3.85 -10.03
CA ASP A 194 19.89 -4.62 -10.63
C ASP A 194 18.52 -3.93 -10.49
N VAL A 195 18.27 -3.31 -9.33
CA VAL A 195 17.03 -2.55 -9.11
C VAL A 195 17.03 -1.27 -9.92
N ARG A 196 18.12 -0.50 -9.89
CA ARG A 196 18.25 0.75 -10.66
C ARG A 196 18.07 0.50 -12.16
N ASP A 197 18.75 -0.51 -12.67
CA ASP A 197 18.78 -0.83 -14.09
C ASP A 197 17.39 -1.28 -14.57
N ALA A 198 16.65 -2.06 -13.76
CA ALA A 198 15.26 -2.41 -14.07
C ALA A 198 14.33 -1.19 -14.26
N PHE A 199 14.59 -0.08 -13.53
CA PHE A 199 13.83 1.16 -13.72
C PHE A 199 14.29 1.94 -14.96
N LEU A 200 15.58 1.99 -15.25
CA LEU A 200 16.13 2.67 -16.42
C LEU A 200 15.74 1.97 -17.72
N ASP A 201 15.77 0.64 -17.74
CA ASP A 201 15.43 -0.19 -18.91
C ASP A 201 13.97 -0.02 -19.34
N THR A 202 13.09 0.35 -18.40
CA THR A 202 11.66 0.55 -18.63
C THR A 202 11.23 2.02 -18.68
N ALA A 203 12.19 2.95 -18.55
CA ALA A 203 11.96 4.38 -18.65
C ALA A 203 12.24 4.87 -20.09
N PRO A 204 11.40 5.76 -20.65
CA PRO A 204 11.71 6.48 -21.87
C PRO A 204 13.01 7.25 -21.71
N GLN A 205 13.78 7.41 -22.79
CA GLN A 205 15.06 8.11 -22.76
C GLN A 205 14.95 9.53 -22.18
N SER A 206 13.81 10.20 -22.40
CA SER A 206 13.51 11.53 -21.86
C SER A 206 13.37 11.60 -20.34
N GLU A 207 13.16 10.47 -19.66
CA GLU A 207 12.99 10.37 -18.20
C GLU A 207 14.22 9.72 -17.51
N HIS A 208 15.28 9.40 -18.27
CA HIS A 208 16.44 8.70 -17.74
C HIS A 208 17.16 9.53 -16.66
N ASP A 209 17.26 10.84 -16.84
CA ASP A 209 17.95 11.70 -15.89
C ASP A 209 17.20 11.78 -14.56
N GLU A 210 15.88 12.00 -14.59
CA GLU A 210 15.00 11.98 -13.42
C GLU A 210 14.99 10.60 -12.76
N THR A 211 14.92 9.53 -13.55
CA THR A 211 14.97 8.15 -13.03
C THR A 211 16.29 7.90 -12.32
N ARG A 212 17.43 8.32 -12.88
CA ARG A 212 18.75 8.19 -12.22
C ARG A 212 18.81 8.99 -10.93
N ARG A 213 18.22 10.18 -10.86
CA ARG A 213 18.19 11.01 -9.64
C ARG A 213 17.42 10.36 -8.49
N ALA A 214 16.53 9.41 -8.76
CA ALA A 214 15.87 8.61 -7.72
C ALA A 214 16.80 7.57 -7.06
N PHE A 215 18.04 7.43 -7.52
CA PHE A 215 19.04 6.52 -6.97
C PHE A 215 20.31 7.28 -6.58
N VAL A 216 20.54 7.45 -5.29
CA VAL A 216 21.75 8.10 -4.76
C VAL A 216 22.80 7.03 -4.46
N ALA A 217 23.97 7.12 -5.09
CA ALA A 217 25.07 6.20 -4.79
C ALA A 217 25.50 6.31 -3.32
N ILE A 218 25.87 5.17 -2.72
CA ILE A 218 26.35 5.14 -1.33
C ILE A 218 27.88 5.23 -1.34
N ASP A 219 28.40 6.30 -0.73
CA ASP A 219 29.84 6.51 -0.60
C ASP A 219 30.53 5.32 0.08
N GLY A 220 31.67 4.90 -0.49
CA GLY A 220 32.43 3.75 0.02
C GLY A 220 31.79 2.38 -0.24
N THR A 221 30.63 2.30 -0.91
CA THR A 221 29.95 1.02 -1.21
C THR A 221 29.62 0.91 -2.71
N PRO A 222 30.60 0.56 -3.57
CA PRO A 222 30.40 0.47 -5.01
C PRO A 222 29.24 -0.43 -5.41
N GLY A 223 28.40 0.04 -6.34
CA GLY A 223 27.25 -0.71 -6.85
C GLY A 223 26.02 -0.73 -5.94
N LYS A 224 26.02 0.02 -4.84
CA LYS A 224 24.86 0.22 -3.96
C LYS A 224 24.29 1.62 -4.10
N PHE A 225 22.96 1.69 -4.01
CA PHE A 225 22.19 2.91 -4.13
C PHE A 225 21.14 2.99 -3.04
N LEU A 226 20.88 4.20 -2.57
CA LEU A 226 19.67 4.57 -1.86
C LEU A 226 18.59 4.93 -2.88
N ALA A 227 17.51 4.15 -2.94
CA ALA A 227 16.43 4.31 -3.91
C ALA A 227 15.22 5.04 -3.32
N ASP A 228 14.63 5.95 -4.09
CA ASP A 228 13.42 6.68 -3.73
C ASP A 228 12.18 6.10 -4.45
N LEU A 229 11.43 5.24 -3.76
CA LEU A 229 10.18 4.67 -4.30
C LEU A 229 9.11 5.73 -4.58
N TYR A 230 9.10 6.84 -3.84
CA TYR A 230 8.11 7.89 -4.04
C TYR A 230 8.39 8.67 -5.33
N VAL A 231 9.64 9.03 -5.59
CA VAL A 231 10.02 9.69 -6.85
C VAL A 231 9.74 8.76 -8.03
N LEU A 232 10.12 7.47 -7.92
CA LEU A 232 9.86 6.50 -8.98
C LEU A 232 8.37 6.35 -9.27
N ALA A 233 7.53 6.27 -8.23
CA ALA A 233 6.07 6.19 -8.41
C ALA A 233 5.48 7.47 -9.01
N ARG A 234 5.97 8.66 -8.64
CA ARG A 234 5.54 9.93 -9.23
C ARG A 234 5.84 10.01 -10.72
N LEU A 235 7.04 9.61 -11.15
CA LEU A 235 7.40 9.56 -12.57
C LEU A 235 6.46 8.64 -13.35
N ARG A 236 6.21 7.45 -12.81
CA ARG A 236 5.31 6.45 -13.40
C ARG A 236 3.87 6.95 -13.53
N LEU A 237 3.32 7.53 -12.46
CA LEU A 237 1.98 8.09 -12.43
C LEU A 237 1.83 9.30 -13.37
N ALA A 238 2.81 10.23 -13.37
CA ALA A 238 2.80 11.39 -14.27
C ALA A 238 2.83 10.96 -15.74
N ARG A 239 3.63 9.95 -16.08
CA ARG A 239 3.67 9.34 -17.42
C ARG A 239 2.34 8.71 -17.83
N ALA A 240 1.59 8.18 -16.87
CA ALA A 240 0.23 7.69 -17.10
C ALA A 240 -0.81 8.81 -17.23
N GLY A 241 -0.41 10.08 -17.06
CA GLY A 241 -1.30 11.25 -17.12
C GLY A 241 -1.95 11.61 -15.80
N VAL A 242 -1.57 11.01 -14.66
CA VAL A 242 -2.13 11.37 -13.35
C VAL A 242 -1.50 12.67 -12.84
N GLU A 243 -2.32 13.72 -12.69
CA GLU A 243 -1.84 15.05 -12.30
C GLU A 243 -1.88 15.29 -10.78
N HIS A 244 -2.81 14.64 -10.07
CA HIS A 244 -3.02 14.89 -8.64
C HIS A 244 -2.38 13.80 -7.77
N ILE A 245 -1.13 14.01 -7.35
CA ILE A 245 -0.38 13.03 -6.56
C ILE A 245 0.04 13.61 -5.19
N SER A 246 -0.55 13.10 -4.10
CA SER A 246 -0.21 13.51 -2.72
C SER A 246 0.41 12.37 -1.89
N GLY A 247 0.70 12.62 -0.62
CA GLY A 247 1.39 11.69 0.27
C GLY A 247 2.89 11.55 0.00
N GLY A 248 3.46 10.41 0.38
CA GLY A 248 4.86 10.06 0.13
C GLY A 248 5.87 10.75 1.05
N THR A 249 5.48 11.04 2.29
CA THR A 249 6.29 11.79 3.26
C THR A 249 6.82 10.92 4.41
N ALA A 250 6.21 9.76 4.64
CA ALA A 250 6.57 8.87 5.74
C ALA A 250 7.72 7.92 5.39
N CYS A 251 8.36 7.35 6.41
CA CYS A 251 9.34 6.28 6.23
C CYS A 251 9.11 5.15 7.25
N THR A 252 8.71 3.99 6.75
CA THR A 252 8.38 2.81 7.58
C THR A 252 9.55 2.34 8.44
N VAL A 253 10.79 2.50 7.96
CA VAL A 253 12.01 2.15 8.71
C VAL A 253 12.25 3.09 9.88
N THR A 254 12.21 4.41 9.65
CA THR A 254 12.59 5.40 10.68
C THR A 254 11.47 5.69 11.66
N GLU A 255 10.21 5.60 11.23
CA GLU A 255 9.03 5.84 12.08
C GLU A 255 8.54 4.54 12.75
N ARG A 256 9.44 3.87 13.48
CA ARG A 256 9.19 2.56 14.13
C ARG A 256 7.97 2.53 15.05
N ALA A 257 7.68 3.64 15.73
CA ALA A 257 6.52 3.77 16.59
C ALA A 257 5.20 3.60 15.82
N ARG A 258 5.16 4.01 14.55
CA ARG A 258 3.94 4.03 13.73
C ARG A 258 3.84 2.85 12.78
N PHE A 259 4.96 2.33 12.26
CA PHE A 259 4.93 1.40 11.14
C PHE A 259 5.78 0.14 11.37
N TYR A 260 5.28 -1.00 10.89
CA TYR A 260 6.09 -2.19 10.65
C TYR A 260 7.05 -1.96 9.49
N SER A 261 8.22 -2.59 9.54
CA SER A 261 9.21 -2.54 8.47
C SER A 261 9.95 -3.87 8.40
N TYR A 262 9.87 -4.54 7.25
CA TYR A 262 10.55 -5.79 7.03
C TYR A 262 12.08 -5.61 7.01
N ARG A 263 12.57 -4.54 6.38
CA ARG A 263 13.98 -4.15 6.32
C ARG A 263 14.59 -4.01 7.70
N ARG A 264 13.85 -3.39 8.62
CA ARG A 264 14.29 -3.14 10.00
C ARG A 264 14.21 -4.40 10.87
N ASP A 265 13.07 -5.07 10.87
CA ASP A 265 12.73 -6.04 11.92
C ASP A 265 12.78 -7.51 11.45
N ARG A 266 12.72 -7.77 10.13
CA ARG A 266 12.61 -9.09 9.48
C ARG A 266 11.34 -9.85 9.84
N VAL A 267 11.18 -10.24 11.10
CA VAL A 267 9.96 -10.83 11.64
C VAL A 267 9.10 -9.69 12.17
N THR A 268 8.01 -9.37 11.47
CA THR A 268 7.17 -8.21 11.79
C THR A 268 5.81 -8.31 11.10
N GLY A 269 4.88 -7.44 11.50
CA GLY A 269 3.53 -7.40 10.97
C GLY A 269 3.42 -6.75 9.59
N ARG A 270 2.19 -6.65 9.07
CA ARG A 270 1.85 -5.89 7.86
C ARG A 270 0.76 -4.88 8.17
N MET A 271 0.97 -3.64 7.76
CA MET A 271 -0.10 -2.64 7.67
C MET A 271 -0.96 -2.92 6.43
N ALA A 272 -2.13 -2.30 6.34
CA ALA A 272 -2.95 -2.32 5.13
C ALA A 272 -3.30 -0.89 4.70
N ALA A 273 -3.26 -0.65 3.40
CA ALA A 273 -3.88 0.49 2.75
C ALA A 273 -5.20 0.05 2.11
N ALA A 274 -6.29 0.72 2.47
CA ALA A 274 -7.64 0.38 2.04
C ALA A 274 -8.34 1.58 1.42
N ILE A 275 -9.11 1.34 0.36
CA ILE A 275 -9.94 2.34 -0.31
C ILE A 275 -11.24 1.70 -0.80
N TRP A 276 -12.35 2.43 -0.69
CA TRP A 276 -13.67 1.98 -1.13
C TRP A 276 -14.57 3.16 -1.47
N LEU A 277 -15.66 2.85 -2.17
CA LEU A 277 -16.78 3.76 -2.40
C LEU A 277 -17.85 3.55 -1.31
N ALA A 278 -18.26 4.64 -0.67
CA ALA A 278 -19.41 4.72 0.22
C ALA A 278 -20.60 5.38 -0.49
N ASP A 279 -21.80 5.08 -0.01
CA ASP A 279 -23.06 5.72 -0.45
C ASP A 279 -23.21 7.14 0.11
#